data_AF-A0AAV8SG52-F1
#
_entry.id   AF-A0AAV8SG52-F1
#
_cell.length_a   1.000
_cell.length_b   1.000
_cell.length_c   1.000
_cell.angle_alpha   90.00
_cell.angle_beta   90.00
_cell.angle_gamma   90.00
#
_symmetry.space_group_name_H-M   'P 1'
#
loop_
_entity.id
_entity.type
_entity.pdbx_description
1 polymer ?
#
loop_
_entity_poly.entity_id
_entity_poly.type
_entity_poly.pdbx_seq_one_letter_code
_entity_poly.pdbx_strand_id
1 'polypeptide(L)' 'MVIVARLVILAFFLRYRILNPVYDAICLWLTSVVCEIGFAFSWILDQFPKWLPIDRETYLDRLSLRFEREGEPNCRLI' A
#
# COMPACT_ATOMS: atom_id res chain seq x y z
N MET A 1 6.35 -10.55 -4.48
CA MET A 1 6.22 -11.19 -5.82
C MET A 1 4.80 -11.11 -6.41
N VAL A 2 3.76 -11.50 -5.68
CA VAL A 2 2.36 -11.49 -6.18
C VAL A 2 1.86 -10.10 -6.60
N ILE A 3 2.24 -9.05 -5.86
CA ILE A 3 1.87 -7.66 -6.16
C ILE A 3 2.42 -7.22 -7.53
N VAL A 4 3.67 -7.60 -7.84
CA VAL A 4 4.32 -7.30 -9.11
C VAL A 4 3.67 -8.04 -10.27
N ALA A 5 3.32 -9.32 -10.08
CA ALA A 5 2.57 -10.07 -11.10
C ALA A 5 1.21 -9.42 -11.40
N ARG A 6 0.50 -8.94 -10.38
CA ARG A 6 -0.78 -8.25 -10.52
C ARG A 6 -0.67 -6.94 -11.29
N LEU A 7 0.45 -6.19 -11.13
CA LEU A 7 0.76 -5.00 -11.92
C LEU A 7 0.94 -5.31 -13.42
N VAL A 8 1.69 -6.38 -13.73
CA VAL A 8 1.95 -6.78 -15.12
C VAL A 8 0.66 -7.18 -15.82
N ILE A 9 -0.21 -7.94 -15.14
CA ILE A 9 -1.51 -8.37 -15.68
C ILE A 9 -2.41 -7.16 -15.93
N LEU A 10 -2.47 -6.19 -15.00
CA LEU A 10 -3.24 -4.97 -15.15
C LEU A 10 -2.75 -4.11 -16.34
N ALA A 11 -1.44 -3.94 -16.49
CA ALA A 11 -0.86 -3.19 -17.60
C ALA A 11 -1.17 -3.84 -18.96
N PHE A 12 -1.10 -5.18 -19.03
CA PHE A 12 -1.40 -5.91 -20.25
C PHE A 12 -2.90 -5.84 -20.62
N PHE A 13 -3.77 -5.94 -19.62
CA PHE A 13 -5.22 -5.79 -19.78
C PHE A 13 -5.58 -4.40 -20.31
N LEU A 14 -4.99 -3.36 -19.73
CA LEU A 14 -5.25 -1.98 -20.12
C LEU A 14 -4.76 -1.69 -21.54
N ARG A 15 -3.58 -2.22 -21.91
CA ARG A 15 -3.04 -2.13 -23.27
C ARG A 15 -3.94 -2.81 -24.30
N TYR A 16 -4.43 -4.01 -24.00
CA TYR A 16 -5.37 -4.72 -24.87
C TYR A 16 -6.68 -3.94 -25.06
N ARG A 17 -7.16 -3.27 -24.00
CA ARG A 17 -8.41 -2.51 -24.03
C ARG A 17 -8.30 -1.18 -24.79
N ILE A 18 -7.13 -0.54 -24.75
CA ILE A 18 -6.84 0.66 -25.54
C ILE A 18 -6.75 0.33 -27.05
N LEU A 19 -6.24 -0.85 -27.40
CA LEU A 19 -6.07 -1.28 -28.81
C LEU A 19 -7.37 -1.67 -29.51
N ASN A 20 -8.48 -1.85 -28.78
CA ASN A 20 -9.80 -2.19 -29.33
C ASN A 20 -10.82 -1.06 -29.06
N PRO A 21 -10.73 0.10 -29.76
CA PRO A 21 -11.68 1.18 -29.58
C PRO A 21 -13.05 0.87 -30.19
N VAL A 22 -14.12 1.23 -29.46
CA VAL A 22 -15.49 1.22 -29.99
C VAL A 22 -15.80 2.61 -30.55
N TYR A 23 -15.87 2.72 -31.88
CA TYR A 23 -16.07 3.99 -32.59
C TYR A 23 -17.47 4.59 -32.42
N ASP A 24 -18.46 3.77 -32.06
CA ASP A 24 -19.86 4.19 -31.92
C ASP A 24 -20.12 5.02 -30.65
N ALA A 25 -19.23 4.93 -29.65
CA ALA A 25 -19.42 5.56 -28.34
C ALA A 25 -18.08 6.01 -27.71
N ILE A 26 -17.30 6.80 -28.44
CA ILE A 26 -15.95 7.24 -28.03
C ILE A 26 -15.93 7.97 -26.67
N CYS A 27 -16.91 8.83 -26.37
CA CYS A 27 -16.94 9.55 -25.08
C CYS A 27 -17.14 8.62 -23.87
N LEU A 28 -18.02 7.63 -24.00
CA LEU A 28 -18.27 6.63 -22.96
C LEU A 28 -17.06 5.71 -22.81
N TRP A 29 -16.43 5.32 -23.92
CA TRP A 29 -15.21 4.53 -23.94
C TRP A 29 -14.04 5.25 -23.25
N LEU A 30 -13.79 6.52 -23.58
CA LEU A 30 -12.74 7.33 -22.95
C LEU A 30 -12.93 7.45 -21.44
N THR A 31 -14.16 7.72 -20.99
CA THR A 31 -14.48 7.84 -19.56
C THR A 31 -14.23 6.52 -18.83
N SER A 32 -14.63 5.39 -19.42
CA SER A 32 -14.36 4.06 -18.88
C SER A 32 -12.86 3.78 -18.75
N VAL A 33 -12.08 4.09 -19.79
CA VAL A 33 -10.62 3.87 -19.81
C VAL A 33 -9.93 4.73 -18.76
N VAL A 34 -10.30 6.01 -18.64
CA VAL A 34 -9.74 6.92 -17.64
C VAL A 34 -10.06 6.45 -16.21
N CYS A 35 -11.29 5.97 -15.97
CA CYS A 35 -11.69 5.42 -14.67
C CYS A 35 -10.86 4.17 -14.30
N GLU A 36 -10.64 3.25 -15.24
CA GLU A 36 -9.79 2.07 -15.01
C GLU A 36 -8.33 2.44 -14.71
N ILE A 37 -7.75 3.40 -15.44
CA ILE A 37 -6.38 3.89 -15.20
C ILE A 37 -6.28 4.53 -13.81
N GLY A 38 -7.24 5.40 -13.46
CA GLY A 38 -7.27 6.06 -12.16
C GLY A 38 -7.33 5.06 -11.00
N PHE A 39 -8.21 4.06 -11.11
CA PHE A 39 -8.33 3.00 -10.10
C PHE A 39 -7.06 2.16 -9.98
N ALA A 40 -6.45 1.78 -11.11
CA ALA A 40 -5.17 1.08 -11.14
C ALA A 40 -4.05 1.89 -10.46
N PHE A 41 -4.03 3.20 -10.68
CA PHE A 41 -3.03 4.10 -10.10
C PHE A 41 -3.21 4.25 -8.59
N SER A 42 -4.44 4.44 -8.12
CA SER A 42 -4.75 4.44 -6.68
C SER A 42 -4.35 3.13 -6.01
N TRP A 43 -4.60 2.00 -6.68
CA TRP A 43 -4.19 0.69 -6.18
C TRP A 43 -2.67 0.54 -6.10
N ILE A 44 -1.93 1.05 -7.09
CA ILE A 44 -0.45 1.11 -7.11
C ILE A 44 0.12 1.88 -5.93
N LEU A 45 -0.43 3.08 -5.67
CA LEU A 45 0.04 3.94 -4.60
C LEU A 45 -0.19 3.30 -3.22
N ASP A 46 -1.26 2.53 -3.06
CA ASP A 46 -1.53 1.74 -1.85
C ASP A 46 -0.53 0.58 -1.64
N GLN A 47 0.06 0.04 -2.72
CA GLN A 47 1.10 -0.99 -2.60
C GLN A 47 2.49 -0.43 -2.29
N PHE A 48 2.76 0.83 -2.64
CA PHE A 48 4.06 1.51 -2.40
C PHE A 48 4.52 1.54 -0.93
N PRO A 49 3.66 1.83 0.07
CA PRO A 49 4.07 1.81 1.48
C PRO A 49 4.47 0.41 1.98
N LYS A 50 4.07 -0.68 1.31
CA LYS A 50 4.49 -2.05 1.66
C LYS A 50 5.90 -2.40 1.18
N TRP A 51 6.46 -1.62 0.24
CA TRP A 51 7.83 -1.81 -0.25
C TRP A 51 8.88 -1.15 0.66
N LEU A 52 8.46 -0.18 1.46
CA LEU A 52 9.25 0.40 2.54
C LEU A 52 8.61 -0.01 3.87
N PRO A 53 8.79 -1.27 4.32
CA PRO A 53 8.59 -1.56 5.72
C PRO A 53 9.56 -0.68 6.50
N ILE A 54 9.03 0.38 7.10
CA ILE A 54 9.73 1.07 8.17
C ILE A 54 9.71 0.08 9.32
N ASP A 55 10.82 -0.66 9.48
CA ASP A 55 11.06 -1.48 10.66
C ASP A 55 11.10 -0.54 11.86
N ARG A 56 9.95 -0.44 12.55
CA ARG A 56 9.87 0.23 13.85
C ARG A 56 10.35 -0.78 14.88
N GLU A 57 11.66 -0.89 15.00
CA GLU A 57 12.28 -1.51 16.15
C GLU A 57 12.03 -0.58 17.35
N THR A 58 10.93 -0.81 18.07
CA THR A 58 10.76 -0.23 19.40
C THR A 58 11.82 -0.84 20.30
N TYR A 59 12.89 -0.08 20.54
CA TYR A 59 13.94 -0.41 21.52
C TYR A 59 13.35 -0.41 22.94
N LEU A 60 12.62 -1.47 23.29
CA LEU A 60 12.08 -1.71 24.64
C LEU A 60 13.19 -1.64 25.69
N ASP A 61 14.40 -2.07 25.33
CA ASP A 61 15.59 -2.08 26.18
C ASP A 61 16.02 -0.67 26.65
N ARG A 62 15.81 0.35 25.80
CA ARG A 62 16.08 1.76 26.16
C ARG A 62 14.95 2.35 27.01
N LEU A 63 13.74 1.79 26.92
CA LEU A 63 12.56 2.21 27.66
C LEU A 63 12.61 1.64 29.09
N SER A 64 12.94 0.34 29.24
CA SER A 64 13.15 -0.28 30.56
C SER A 64 14.29 0.42 31.32
N LEU A 65 15.43 0.70 30.69
CA LEU A 65 16.56 1.36 31.37
C LEU A 65 16.26 2.79 31.88
N ARG A 66 15.25 3.48 31.30
CA ARG A 66 14.81 4.81 31.76
C ARG A 66 13.65 4.77 32.75
N PHE A 67 12.80 3.76 32.68
CA PHE A 67 11.59 3.64 33.50
C PHE A 67 11.70 2.63 34.65
N GLU A 68 12.55 1.60 34.56
CA GLU A 68 13.02 0.78 35.68
C GLU A 68 14.25 1.44 36.31
N ARG A 69 14.01 2.54 37.02
CA ARG A 69 15.02 3.08 37.95
C ARG A 69 15.09 2.12 39.14
N GLU A 70 16.25 1.46 39.32
CA GLU A 70 16.58 0.48 40.39
C GLU A 70 16.47 1.04 41.83
N GLY A 71 15.31 1.56 42.24
CA GLY A 71 15.18 2.19 43.55
C GLY A 71 13.78 2.52 44.06
N GLU A 72 12.70 2.29 43.31
CA GLU A 72 11.37 2.27 43.94
C GLU A 72 11.05 0.85 44.38
N PRO A 73 10.82 0.62 45.70
CA PRO A 73 10.48 -0.70 46.20
C PRO A 73 9.17 -1.11 45.53
N ASN A 74 9.12 -2.37 45.08
CA ASN A 74 7.90 -3.08 44.81
C ASN A 74 7.07 -3.08 46.11
N CYS A 75 6.35 -2.00 46.32
CA CYS A 75 5.57 -1.74 47.50
C CYS A 75 4.21 -1.28 47.02
N ARG A 76 3.31 -2.26 47.04
CA ARG A 76 1.98 -2.16 47.65
C ARG A 76 0.81 -2.11 46.67
N LEU A 77 0.11 -3.25 46.65
CA LEU A 77 -1.36 -3.43 46.62
C LEU A 77 -2.11 -2.75 45.47
N ILE A 78 -2.66 -3.54 44.55
CA ILE A 78 -4.09 -3.90 44.39
C ILE A 78 -4.20 -4.82 43.17
#